data_AF-A0A1H6ET65-F1
#
_entry.id   AF-A0A1H6ET65-F1
#
_cell.length_a   1.000
_cell.length_b   1.000
_cell.length_c   1.000
_cell.angle_alpha   90.00
_cell.angle_beta   90.00
_cell.angle_gamma   90.00
#
_symmetry.space_group_name_H-M   'P 1'
#
loop_
_entity.id
_entity.type
_entity.pdbx_description
1 polymer ?
#
loop_
_entity_poly.entity_id
_entity_poly.type
_entity_poly.pdbx_seq_one_letter_code
_entity_poly.pdbx_strand_id
1 'polypeptide(L)'
;MITCPYCFAKVAPRHIGFRCMGRGGRNQGCQAQPDEVLGAFRGGTPPVLPPVFTVRRPGRRAVCPACARETAWRVCPACHSRLPTEYCANPGKIVALVGAKNAGKSTYIAVLVHELMNRVGEELGASLVPCDDRTIERYKTDFDRPLYGEHQLLAGTQSAGSAPRDPLVYRFTRTVPGRLRGRTASLTLVLFDTAGEDLRQREMSELHLRYLSAADAVIFLLDPLELPGAQAALSGSARGRGGTLADDLLSDQMDVIVRVTELLRERDKGRLAIPAAVALSKIDELRESMERQSALHRTREPVGALDLDDREAVDEQVRALLQQWQAGMIDRYLSQQYRDYALFGLSALGTVPEGRTVARSGIRPYRIEDPLLWLLYRFRMLDGIRR
;
A
#
# COMPACT_ATOMS: atom_id res chain seq x y z
N MET A 1 21.37 2.61 1.83
CA MET A 1 20.59 3.83 2.15
C MET A 1 19.31 3.39 2.86
N ILE A 2 18.79 4.19 3.80
CA ILE A 2 17.49 3.97 4.44
C ILE A 2 16.52 4.98 3.82
N THR A 3 15.39 4.55 3.30
CA THR A 3 14.34 5.47 2.86
C THR A 3 13.46 5.83 4.05
N CYS A 4 13.14 7.09 4.32
CA CYS A 4 12.19 7.42 5.38
C CYS A 4 10.78 6.92 5.00
N PRO A 5 10.05 6.16 5.83
CA PRO A 5 8.72 5.68 5.46
C PRO A 5 7.66 6.79 5.50
N TYR A 6 8.01 8.00 6.00
CA TYR A 6 7.10 9.15 6.13
C TYR A 6 7.32 10.18 5.03
N CYS A 7 8.55 10.66 4.88
CA CYS A 7 8.88 11.72 3.91
C CYS A 7 9.60 11.21 2.66
N PHE A 8 9.85 9.90 2.59
CA PHE A 8 10.49 9.19 1.46
C PHE A 8 11.91 9.67 1.10
N ALA A 9 12.52 10.52 1.95
CA ALA A 9 13.91 10.94 1.81
C ALA A 9 14.87 9.76 2.00
N LYS A 10 15.89 9.67 1.13
CA LYS A 10 16.97 8.69 1.27
C LYS A 10 18.01 9.20 2.26
N VAL A 11 18.13 8.51 3.39
CA VAL A 11 19.04 8.82 4.50
C VAL A 11 20.18 7.80 4.53
N ALA A 12 21.42 8.27 4.49
CA ALA A 12 22.56 7.38 4.74
C ALA A 12 22.55 6.96 6.22
N PRO A 13 22.83 5.68 6.57
CA PRO A 13 22.84 5.24 7.98
C PRO A 13 23.74 6.11 8.88
N ARG A 14 24.85 6.62 8.35
CA ARG A 14 25.77 7.54 9.05
C ARG A 14 25.19 8.93 9.35
N HIS A 15 24.11 9.33 8.68
CA HIS A 15 23.43 10.61 8.87
C HIS A 15 22.11 10.47 9.65
N ILE A 16 21.83 9.30 10.21
CA ILE A 16 20.63 9.10 11.03
C ILE A 16 20.67 10.03 12.25
N GLY A 17 19.56 10.71 12.53
CA GLY A 17 19.42 11.53 13.73
C GLY A 17 18.96 10.69 14.92
N PHE A 18 19.11 11.26 16.11
CA PHE A 18 18.58 10.71 17.36
C PHE A 18 17.75 11.76 18.08
N ARG A 19 16.68 11.34 18.75
CA ARG A 19 15.89 12.19 19.64
C ARG A 19 16.26 11.90 21.09
N CYS A 20 16.53 12.95 21.85
CA CYS A 20 16.72 12.84 23.30
C CYS A 20 15.48 12.20 23.95
N MET A 21 15.65 11.48 25.06
CA MET A 21 14.51 10.96 25.83
C MET A 21 13.82 12.05 26.70
N GLY A 22 14.32 13.29 26.66
CA GLY A 22 13.82 14.40 27.47
C GLY A 22 14.19 14.26 28.94
N ARG A 23 13.45 14.96 29.82
CA ARG A 23 13.55 14.79 31.28
C ARG A 23 12.84 13.51 31.71
N GLY A 24 13.50 12.69 32.52
CA GLY A 24 12.87 11.56 33.21
C GLY A 24 13.40 11.47 34.64
N GLY A 25 12.52 11.62 35.64
CA GLY A 25 12.90 11.64 37.05
C GLY A 25 13.65 12.92 37.48
N ARG A 26 14.41 12.83 38.58
CA ARG A 26 15.11 13.95 39.25
C ARG A 26 16.17 14.60 38.34
N ASN A 27 15.75 15.63 37.59
CA ASN A 27 16.56 16.68 36.93
C ASN A 27 17.62 16.30 35.87
N GLN A 28 17.64 15.07 35.34
CA GLN A 28 18.48 14.74 34.18
C GLN A 28 17.68 14.69 32.88
N GLY A 29 18.06 15.51 31.90
CA GLY A 29 17.52 15.47 30.54
C GLY A 29 17.28 16.84 29.90
N CYS A 30 17.31 16.89 28.57
CA CYS A 30 17.00 18.10 27.81
C CYS A 30 15.54 18.52 27.98
N GLN A 31 15.29 19.83 28.03
CA GLN A 31 13.94 20.38 27.98
C GLN A 31 13.32 20.13 26.60
N ALA A 32 12.01 19.88 26.58
CA ALA A 32 11.27 19.76 25.33
C ALA A 32 11.11 21.16 24.72
N GLN A 33 11.29 21.25 23.41
CA GLN A 33 11.21 22.49 22.63
C GLN A 33 10.36 22.25 21.38
N PRO A 34 9.77 23.30 20.78
CA PRO A 34 9.07 23.18 19.51
C PRO A 34 9.97 22.54 18.44
N ASP A 35 9.47 21.49 17.80
CA ASP A 35 10.16 20.84 16.68
C ASP A 35 9.63 21.39 15.35
N GLU A 36 10.20 22.52 14.93
CA GLU A 36 9.77 23.25 13.72
C GLU A 36 9.84 22.39 12.45
N VAL A 37 10.86 21.54 12.33
CA VAL A 37 11.03 20.66 11.17
C VAL A 37 9.91 19.62 11.12
N LEU A 38 9.55 19.04 12.27
CA LEU A 38 8.43 18.10 12.35
C LEU A 38 7.07 18.79 12.16
N GLY A 39 6.90 20.00 12.69
CA GLY A 39 5.70 20.83 12.52
C GLY A 39 5.46 21.18 11.05
N ALA A 40 6.49 21.72 10.38
CA ALA A 40 6.46 22.05 8.96
C ALA A 40 6.15 20.82 8.09
N PHE A 41 6.81 19.68 8.36
CA PHE A 41 6.52 18.44 7.65
C PHE A 41 5.07 17.97 7.83
N ARG A 42 4.51 18.13 9.03
CA ARG A 42 3.13 17.76 9.35
C ARG A 42 2.09 18.78 8.90
N GLY A 43 2.50 19.96 8.40
CA GLY A 43 1.60 21.04 8.03
C GLY A 43 0.76 21.56 9.21
N GLY A 44 1.31 21.54 10.43
CA GLY A 44 0.58 21.90 11.64
C GLY A 44 1.49 22.48 12.74
N THR A 45 0.90 22.72 13.91
CA THR A 45 1.63 23.29 15.06
C THR A 45 2.82 22.40 15.45
N PRO A 46 4.04 22.97 15.56
CA PRO A 46 5.22 22.22 15.99
C PRO A 46 4.99 21.50 17.32
N PRO A 47 5.15 20.17 17.38
CA PRO A 47 5.01 19.45 18.63
C PRO A 47 6.19 19.80 19.56
N VAL A 48 5.90 19.96 20.85
CA VAL A 48 6.92 20.22 21.86
C VAL A 48 7.56 18.90 22.28
N LEU A 49 8.77 18.64 21.80
CA LEU A 49 9.46 17.37 21.97
C LEU A 49 10.92 17.59 22.41
N PRO A 50 11.57 16.59 23.04
CA PRO A 50 13.00 16.66 23.28
C PRO A 50 13.79 16.85 21.98
N PRO A 51 14.96 17.53 22.03
CA PRO A 51 15.71 17.93 20.86
C PRO A 51 16.24 16.72 20.07
N VAL A 52 16.34 16.92 18.76
CA VAL A 52 17.04 16.03 17.83
C VAL A 52 18.52 16.41 17.78
N PHE A 53 19.39 15.41 17.69
CA PHE A 53 20.83 15.59 17.55
C PHE A 53 21.42 14.53 16.62
N THR A 54 22.61 14.78 16.10
CA THR A 54 23.36 13.84 15.26
C THR A 54 24.68 13.47 15.93
N VAL A 55 25.25 12.34 15.53
CA VAL A 55 26.55 11.86 16.01
C VAL A 55 27.42 11.44 14.83
N ARG A 56 28.74 11.61 14.93
CA ARG A 56 29.68 11.28 13.84
C ARG A 56 29.64 9.81 13.43
N ARG A 57 29.44 8.90 14.39
CA ARG A 57 29.40 7.44 14.19
C ARG A 57 28.15 6.86 14.85
N PRO A 58 27.01 6.87 14.16
CA PRO A 58 25.75 6.42 14.76
C PRO A 58 25.75 4.90 14.95
N GLY A 59 25.58 4.47 16.21
CA GLY A 59 25.40 3.07 16.60
C GLY A 59 23.92 2.68 16.74
N ARG A 60 23.64 1.61 17.49
CA ARG A 60 22.27 1.26 17.92
C ARG A 60 21.66 2.30 18.87
N ARG A 61 22.53 2.95 19.64
CA ARG A 61 22.20 4.01 20.59
C ARG A 61 23.16 5.19 20.40
N ALA A 62 22.78 6.34 20.93
CA ALA A 62 23.61 7.53 20.96
C ALA A 62 23.46 8.26 22.29
N VAL A 63 24.55 8.88 22.75
CA VAL A 63 24.55 9.72 23.95
C VAL A 63 24.23 11.15 23.54
N CYS A 64 23.21 11.74 24.16
CA CYS A 64 22.83 13.12 23.90
C CYS A 64 23.95 14.07 24.38
N PRO A 65 24.51 14.94 23.51
CA PRO A 65 25.64 15.79 23.87
C PRO A 65 25.29 16.85 24.93
N ALA A 66 24.01 17.22 25.06
CA ALA A 66 23.58 18.26 26.00
C ALA A 66 23.25 17.75 27.41
N CYS A 67 22.79 16.50 27.56
CA CYS A 67 22.38 15.95 28.86
C CYS A 67 23.01 14.61 29.22
N ALA A 68 23.92 14.09 28.39
CA ALA A 68 24.60 12.81 28.56
C ALA A 68 23.70 11.56 28.66
N ARG A 69 22.37 11.68 28.46
CA ARG A 69 21.47 10.52 28.44
C ARG A 69 21.61 9.73 27.14
N GLU A 70 21.67 8.42 27.26
CA GLU A 70 21.66 7.51 26.12
C GLU A 70 20.23 7.34 25.56
N THR A 71 20.08 7.31 24.24
CA THR A 71 18.80 7.08 23.55
C THR A 71 18.96 6.10 22.39
N ALA A 72 17.92 5.31 22.16
CA ALA A 72 17.78 4.46 20.97
C ALA A 72 16.79 5.05 19.94
N TRP A 73 16.19 6.22 20.22
CA TRP A 73 15.17 6.80 19.37
C TRP A 73 15.80 7.47 18.16
N ARG A 74 15.80 6.75 17.04
CA ARG A 74 16.26 7.26 15.76
C ARG A 74 15.19 8.14 15.12
N VAL A 75 15.62 9.16 14.38
CA VAL A 75 14.74 10.03 13.62
C VAL A 75 15.30 10.26 12.22
N CYS A 76 14.39 10.54 11.28
CA CYS A 76 14.78 11.03 9.97
C CYS A 76 15.37 12.45 10.13
N PRO A 77 16.58 12.74 9.63
CA PRO A 77 17.15 14.08 9.69
C PRO A 77 16.40 15.09 8.80
N ALA A 78 15.60 14.63 7.84
CA ALA A 78 14.88 15.51 6.91
C ALA A 78 13.51 15.97 7.45
N CYS A 79 12.80 15.11 8.19
CA CYS A 79 11.45 15.42 8.68
C CYS A 79 11.27 15.23 10.20
N HIS A 80 12.31 14.82 10.91
CA HIS A 80 12.32 14.56 12.36
C HIS A 80 11.34 13.48 12.86
N SER A 81 10.63 12.79 11.96
CA SER A 81 9.80 11.63 12.28
C SER A 81 10.63 10.51 12.90
N ARG A 82 10.09 9.88 13.94
CA ARG A 82 10.71 8.73 14.61
C ARG A 82 10.76 7.54 13.65
N LEU A 83 11.94 6.94 13.53
CA LEU A 83 12.15 5.76 12.72
C LEU A 83 12.25 4.54 13.64
N PRO A 84 11.40 3.52 13.47
CA PRO A 84 11.51 2.28 14.26
C PRO A 84 12.92 1.69 14.13
N THR A 85 13.51 1.25 15.24
CA THR A 85 14.89 0.74 15.25
C THR A 85 15.09 -0.42 14.27
N GLU A 86 14.10 -1.30 14.18
CA GLU A 86 14.07 -2.44 13.26
C GLU A 86 13.99 -2.00 11.80
N TYR A 87 13.22 -0.95 11.49
CA TYR A 87 13.14 -0.39 10.13
C TYR A 87 14.50 0.10 9.64
N CYS A 88 15.30 0.69 10.53
CA CYS A 88 16.66 1.11 10.18
C CYS A 88 17.63 -0.07 9.99
N ALA A 89 17.33 -1.25 10.55
CA ALA A 89 18.15 -2.46 10.42
C ALA A 89 17.75 -3.27 9.18
N ASN A 90 16.45 -3.39 8.93
CA ASN A 90 15.85 -4.02 7.77
C ASN A 90 14.91 -2.99 7.12
N PRO A 91 15.40 -2.22 6.12
CA PRO A 91 14.58 -1.25 5.41
C PRO A 91 13.31 -1.93 4.89
N GLY A 92 12.16 -1.31 5.15
CA GLY A 92 10.86 -1.83 4.72
C GLY A 92 10.70 -1.85 3.20
N LYS A 93 9.59 -2.44 2.77
CA LYS A 93 9.11 -2.43 1.40
C LYS A 93 8.01 -1.40 1.25
N ILE A 94 8.23 -0.43 0.37
CA ILE A 94 7.22 0.58 0.02
C ILE A 94 6.41 0.02 -1.14
N VAL A 95 5.12 -0.18 -0.93
CA VAL A 95 4.21 -0.67 -1.96
C VAL A 95 3.35 0.49 -2.41
N ALA A 96 3.57 0.95 -3.63
CA ALA A 96 2.80 2.04 -4.21
C ALA A 96 1.41 1.56 -4.61
N LEU A 97 0.36 2.11 -4.01
CA LEU A 97 -1.01 1.88 -4.48
C LEU A 97 -1.41 2.96 -5.47
N VAL A 98 -1.84 2.54 -6.65
CA VAL A 98 -2.11 3.41 -7.79
C VAL A 98 -3.43 3.00 -8.42
N GLY A 99 -4.19 3.97 -8.92
CA GLY A 99 -5.45 3.71 -9.61
C GLY A 99 -6.24 4.99 -9.78
N ALA A 100 -7.14 5.00 -10.77
CA ALA A 100 -8.01 6.13 -11.05
C ALA A 100 -8.92 6.46 -9.85
N LYS A 101 -9.68 7.57 -9.97
CA LYS A 101 -10.77 7.85 -9.04
C LYS A 101 -11.74 6.65 -9.05
N ASN A 102 -12.39 6.36 -7.93
CA ASN A 102 -13.35 5.24 -7.79
C ASN A 102 -12.82 3.81 -7.97
N ALA A 103 -11.55 3.59 -8.32
CA ALA A 103 -10.92 2.27 -8.38
C ALA A 103 -10.87 1.51 -7.04
N GLY A 104 -11.32 2.11 -5.94
CA GLY A 104 -11.47 1.44 -4.64
C GLY A 104 -10.21 1.42 -3.77
N LYS A 105 -9.24 2.32 -3.99
CA LYS A 105 -7.95 2.36 -3.24
C LYS A 105 -8.09 2.40 -1.71
N SER A 106 -8.85 3.35 -1.17
CA SER A 106 -9.04 3.46 0.28
C SER A 106 -9.73 2.23 0.85
N THR A 107 -10.74 1.69 0.14
CA THR A 107 -11.44 0.46 0.53
C THR A 107 -10.52 -0.76 0.48
N TYR A 108 -9.68 -0.85 -0.56
CA TYR A 108 -8.65 -1.89 -0.68
C TYR A 108 -7.69 -1.84 0.51
N ILE A 109 -7.17 -0.66 0.88
CA ILE A 109 -6.28 -0.51 2.04
C ILE A 109 -6.99 -0.92 3.33
N ALA A 110 -8.21 -0.43 3.57
CA ALA A 110 -8.98 -0.72 4.78
C ALA A 110 -9.15 -2.23 4.96
N VAL A 111 -9.69 -2.87 3.93
CA VAL A 111 -10.00 -4.30 3.97
C VAL A 111 -8.74 -5.15 4.00
N LEU A 112 -7.71 -4.81 3.21
CA LEU A 112 -6.45 -5.56 3.22
C LEU A 112 -5.78 -5.53 4.60
N VAL A 113 -5.71 -4.36 5.25
CA VAL A 113 -5.14 -4.25 6.60
C VAL A 113 -5.98 -5.04 7.59
N HIS A 114 -7.31 -4.94 7.53
CA HIS A 114 -8.20 -5.74 8.36
C HIS A 114 -7.96 -7.24 8.19
N GLU A 115 -7.87 -7.74 6.96
CA GLU A 115 -7.64 -9.15 6.66
C GLU A 115 -6.27 -9.62 7.14
N LEU A 116 -5.21 -8.81 6.98
CA LEU A 116 -3.86 -9.10 7.46
C LEU A 116 -3.74 -9.10 8.99
N MET A 117 -4.55 -8.30 9.69
CA MET A 117 -4.61 -8.31 11.16
C MET A 117 -5.40 -9.51 11.70
N ASN A 118 -6.25 -10.12 10.87
CA ASN A 118 -7.14 -11.21 11.24
C ASN A 118 -6.84 -12.46 10.40
N ARG A 119 -7.78 -12.86 9.51
CA ARG A 119 -7.77 -14.14 8.77
C ARG A 119 -6.46 -14.44 8.06
N VAL A 120 -5.95 -13.51 7.27
CA VAL A 120 -4.74 -13.71 6.45
C VAL A 120 -3.49 -13.74 7.34
N GLY A 121 -3.47 -12.94 8.41
CA GLY A 121 -2.39 -13.00 9.41
C GLY A 121 -2.31 -14.37 10.08
N GLU A 122 -3.45 -14.88 10.55
CA GLU A 122 -3.56 -16.21 11.16
C GLU A 122 -3.10 -17.31 10.20
N GLU A 123 -3.59 -17.29 8.96
CA GLU A 123 -3.21 -18.25 7.93
C GLU A 123 -1.71 -18.27 7.66
N LEU A 124 -1.08 -17.10 7.57
CA LEU A 124 0.34 -16.98 7.26
C LEU A 124 1.25 -17.25 8.47
N GLY A 125 0.69 -17.43 9.67
CA GLY A 125 1.45 -17.42 10.92
C GLY A 125 2.21 -16.11 11.11
N ALA A 126 1.54 -14.99 10.79
CA ALA A 126 2.11 -13.66 10.72
C ALA A 126 1.35 -12.65 11.60
N SER A 127 2.06 -11.61 12.01
CA SER A 127 1.50 -10.47 12.76
C SER A 127 1.73 -9.18 11.98
N LEU A 128 0.68 -8.36 11.86
CA LEU A 128 0.76 -7.00 11.35
C LEU A 128 0.61 -6.01 12.52
N VAL A 129 1.66 -5.23 12.80
CA VAL A 129 1.68 -4.29 13.94
C VAL A 129 1.97 -2.88 13.45
N PRO A 130 1.15 -1.87 13.80
CA PRO A 130 1.42 -0.48 13.43
C PRO A 130 2.72 0.02 14.10
N CYS A 131 3.50 0.79 13.35
CA CYS A 131 4.82 1.26 13.81
C CYS A 131 4.75 2.51 14.71
N ASP A 132 3.62 3.23 14.70
CA ASP A 132 3.38 4.41 15.52
C ASP A 132 1.89 4.64 15.81
N ASP A 133 1.62 5.46 16.83
CA ASP A 133 0.26 5.83 17.25
C ASP A 133 -0.52 6.55 16.15
N ARG A 134 0.19 7.21 15.24
CA ARG A 134 -0.41 7.93 14.10
C ARG A 134 -1.03 6.96 13.09
N THR A 135 -0.34 5.87 12.78
CA THR A 135 -0.86 4.79 11.95
C THR A 135 -2.08 4.15 12.62
N ILE A 136 -2.05 3.96 13.94
CA ILE A 136 -3.19 3.44 14.72
C ILE A 136 -4.39 4.36 14.59
N GLU A 137 -4.23 5.64 14.94
CA GLU A 137 -5.30 6.62 14.98
C GLU A 137 -5.90 6.86 13.58
N ARG A 138 -5.03 6.99 12.57
CA ARG A 138 -5.47 7.18 11.19
C ARG A 138 -6.23 5.98 10.67
N TYR A 139 -5.71 4.77 10.85
CA TYR A 139 -6.42 3.56 10.42
C TYR A 139 -7.79 3.45 11.11
N LYS A 140 -7.84 3.68 12.42
CA LYS A 140 -9.08 3.62 13.19
C LYS A 140 -10.12 4.64 12.73
N THR A 141 -9.71 5.90 12.55
CA THR A 141 -10.63 7.00 12.28
C THR A 141 -11.04 7.08 10.82
N ASP A 142 -10.08 6.91 9.89
CA ASP A 142 -10.33 7.14 8.46
C ASP A 142 -10.84 5.89 7.74
N PHE A 143 -10.59 4.69 8.28
CA PHE A 143 -10.86 3.43 7.59
C PHE A 143 -11.74 2.48 8.41
N ASP A 144 -11.28 2.05 9.60
CA ASP A 144 -11.92 0.98 10.37
C ASP A 144 -13.29 1.38 10.93
N ARG A 145 -13.38 2.51 11.65
CA ARG A 145 -14.65 2.99 12.23
C ARG A 145 -15.70 3.23 11.15
N PRO A 146 -15.45 4.00 10.07
CA PRO A 146 -16.48 4.22 9.05
C PRO A 146 -16.93 2.92 8.38
N LEU A 147 -15.98 2.04 8.03
CA LEU A 147 -16.27 0.86 7.20
C LEU A 147 -16.87 -0.30 8.01
N TYR A 148 -16.28 -0.64 9.15
CA TYR A 148 -16.68 -1.79 9.98
C TYR A 148 -17.57 -1.41 11.16
N GLY A 149 -17.41 -0.20 11.71
CA GLY A 149 -18.22 0.27 12.84
C GLY A 149 -19.53 0.93 12.43
N GLU A 150 -19.47 1.86 11.48
CA GLU A 150 -20.63 2.65 11.02
C GLU A 150 -21.31 2.02 9.79
N HIS A 151 -20.70 0.99 9.18
CA HIS A 151 -21.17 0.32 7.98
C HIS A 151 -21.38 1.27 6.79
N GLN A 152 -20.54 2.29 6.68
CA GLN A 152 -20.55 3.27 5.60
C GLN A 152 -19.40 3.05 4.63
N LEU A 153 -19.65 3.34 3.35
CA LEU A 153 -18.57 3.40 2.37
C LEU A 153 -17.66 4.58 2.67
N LEU A 154 -16.36 4.35 2.52
CA LEU A 154 -15.35 5.39 2.68
C LEU A 154 -15.60 6.53 1.70
N ALA A 155 -15.51 7.77 2.20
CA ALA A 155 -15.59 8.93 1.33
C ALA A 155 -14.44 8.93 0.32
N GLY A 156 -14.68 9.52 -0.86
CA GLY A 156 -13.65 9.67 -1.87
C GLY A 156 -12.40 10.36 -1.31
N THR A 157 -11.24 9.78 -1.61
CA THR A 157 -9.92 10.26 -1.22
C THR A 157 -9.72 11.70 -1.75
N GLN A 158 -9.88 12.71 -0.90
CA GLN A 158 -9.66 14.13 -1.25
C GLN A 158 -8.23 14.37 -1.79
N SER A 159 -8.03 15.37 -2.65
CA SER A 159 -6.70 15.72 -3.19
C SER A 159 -5.67 16.09 -2.11
N ALA A 160 -4.39 15.82 -2.38
CA ALA A 160 -3.24 16.15 -1.55
C ALA A 160 -3.14 17.63 -1.12
N GLY A 161 -3.76 18.54 -1.88
CA GLY A 161 -3.76 19.97 -1.59
C GLY A 161 -4.58 20.36 -0.35
N SER A 162 -5.47 19.50 0.14
CA SER A 162 -6.39 19.81 1.25
C SER A 162 -5.81 19.50 2.63
N ALA A 163 -4.92 18.50 2.75
CA ALA A 163 -4.16 18.20 3.97
C ALA A 163 -3.02 17.20 3.68
N PRO A 164 -1.85 17.32 4.33
CA PRO A 164 -0.80 16.33 4.21
C PRO A 164 -1.30 14.98 4.75
N ARG A 165 -1.40 13.99 3.87
CA ARG A 165 -1.71 12.62 4.26
C ARG A 165 -0.47 11.90 4.70
N ASP A 166 -0.67 11.01 5.64
CA ASP A 166 0.39 10.18 6.16
C ASP A 166 0.39 8.81 5.53
N PRO A 167 1.53 8.16 5.39
CA PRO A 167 1.55 6.73 5.11
C PRO A 167 1.09 5.95 6.34
N LEU A 168 0.36 4.87 6.11
CA LEU A 168 0.19 3.83 7.12
C LEU A 168 1.45 2.97 7.12
N VAL A 169 2.11 2.89 8.27
CA VAL A 169 3.38 2.17 8.41
C VAL A 169 3.18 0.98 9.34
N TYR A 170 3.18 -0.23 8.77
CA TYR A 170 3.02 -1.46 9.51
C TYR A 170 4.27 -2.32 9.46
N ARG A 171 4.57 -2.99 10.56
CA ARG A 171 5.55 -4.08 10.61
C ARG A 171 4.82 -5.40 10.43
N PHE A 172 5.12 -6.08 9.32
CA PHE A 172 4.68 -7.44 9.05
C PHE A 172 5.78 -8.40 9.47
N THR A 173 5.46 -9.33 10.38
CA THR A 173 6.42 -10.31 10.91
C THR A 173 5.83 -11.70 10.76
N ARG A 174 6.59 -12.64 10.19
CA ARG A 174 6.18 -14.02 9.95
C ARG A 174 7.23 -14.97 10.51
N THR A 175 6.79 -16.11 11.03
CA THR A 175 7.69 -17.23 11.35
C THR A 175 7.82 -18.11 10.13
N VAL A 176 9.02 -18.16 9.53
CA VAL A 176 9.33 -19.05 8.41
C VAL A 176 9.84 -20.37 8.98
N PRO A 177 9.18 -21.52 8.70
CA PRO A 177 9.67 -22.82 9.12
C PRO A 177 11.04 -23.09 8.49
N GLY A 178 12.02 -23.52 9.31
CA GLY A 178 13.34 -23.92 8.84
C GLY A 178 13.60 -25.39 9.18
N ARG A 179 14.49 -26.06 8.43
CA ARG A 179 14.82 -27.49 8.62
C ARG A 179 15.31 -27.85 10.04
N LEU A 180 15.80 -26.88 10.81
CA LEU A 180 16.32 -27.07 12.18
C LEU A 180 15.72 -26.08 13.19
N ARG A 181 15.55 -24.81 12.81
CA ARG A 181 14.91 -23.77 13.63
C ARG A 181 14.17 -22.79 12.72
N GLY A 182 12.94 -22.44 13.11
CA GLY A 182 12.19 -21.39 12.41
C GLY A 182 12.91 -20.04 12.47
N ARG A 183 12.87 -19.29 11.36
CA ARG A 183 13.43 -17.93 11.29
C ARG A 183 12.29 -16.93 11.25
N THR A 184 12.34 -15.94 12.13
CA THR A 184 11.45 -14.78 12.05
C THR A 184 11.89 -13.88 10.91
N ALA A 185 11.04 -13.70 9.90
CA ALA A 185 11.18 -12.72 8.84
C ALA A 185 10.32 -11.51 9.16
N SER A 186 10.85 -10.30 8.99
CA SER A 186 10.11 -9.07 9.23
C SER A 186 10.36 -8.09 8.09
N LEU A 187 9.29 -7.42 7.64
CA LEU A 187 9.35 -6.26 6.77
C LEU A 187 8.50 -5.14 7.37
N THR A 188 8.77 -3.92 6.93
CA THR A 188 7.83 -2.82 7.14
C THR A 188 7.11 -2.54 5.83
N LEU A 189 5.79 -2.67 5.85
CA LEU A 189 4.90 -2.34 4.77
C LEU A 189 4.47 -0.87 4.92
N VAL A 190 4.71 -0.08 3.89
CA VAL A 190 4.27 1.31 3.82
C VAL A 190 3.15 1.41 2.78
N LEU A 191 1.94 1.72 3.23
CA LEU A 191 0.77 1.91 2.39
C LEU A 191 0.40 3.39 2.39
N PHE A 192 0.39 4.02 1.22
CA PHE A 192 0.04 5.43 1.09
C PHE A 192 -1.17 5.59 0.17
N ASP A 193 -2.26 6.09 0.75
CA ASP A 193 -3.51 6.33 0.05
C ASP A 193 -3.49 7.72 -0.61
N THR A 194 -3.25 7.73 -1.91
CA THR A 194 -3.15 8.95 -2.72
C THR A 194 -4.45 9.12 -3.51
N ALA A 195 -4.92 10.35 -3.72
CA ALA A 195 -6.08 10.53 -4.59
C ALA A 195 -5.71 10.16 -6.03
N GLY A 196 -6.60 9.45 -6.73
CA GLY A 196 -6.34 9.08 -8.13
C GLY A 196 -6.22 10.29 -9.05
N GLU A 197 -6.89 11.40 -8.69
CA GLU A 197 -6.84 12.67 -9.42
C GLU A 197 -5.51 13.42 -9.24
N ASP A 198 -4.81 13.26 -8.11
CA ASP A 198 -3.48 13.86 -7.88
C ASP A 198 -2.46 13.30 -8.88
N LEU A 199 -2.62 12.02 -9.23
CA LEU A 199 -1.81 11.35 -10.24
C LEU A 199 -2.12 11.80 -11.67
N ARG A 200 -3.05 12.73 -11.89
CA ARG A 200 -3.31 13.36 -13.21
C ARG A 200 -2.88 14.82 -13.27
N GLN A 201 -2.79 15.51 -12.14
CA GLN A 201 -2.39 16.92 -12.08
C GLN A 201 -0.94 17.09 -12.54
N ARG A 202 -0.66 18.04 -13.43
CA ARG A 202 0.70 18.33 -13.91
C ARG A 202 1.69 18.57 -12.76
N GLU A 203 1.23 19.23 -11.71
CA GLU A 203 1.99 19.47 -10.47
C GLU A 203 1.54 18.50 -9.38
N MET A 204 2.25 17.38 -9.24
CA MET A 204 2.12 16.53 -8.06
C MET A 204 2.87 17.13 -6.88
N SER A 205 2.37 16.95 -5.66
CA SER A 205 3.13 17.36 -4.48
C SER A 205 4.47 16.62 -4.41
N GLU A 206 5.50 17.30 -3.93
CA GLU A 206 6.86 16.73 -3.83
C GLU A 206 6.88 15.42 -3.03
N LEU A 207 6.03 15.31 -2.00
CA LEU A 207 5.90 14.11 -1.20
C LEU A 207 5.43 12.90 -2.02
N HIS A 208 4.45 13.09 -2.92
CA HIS A 208 3.95 12.03 -3.79
C HIS A 208 4.98 11.58 -4.81
N LEU A 209 5.72 12.52 -5.40
CA LEU A 209 6.83 12.17 -6.30
C LEU A 209 7.90 11.36 -5.56
N ARG A 210 8.28 11.79 -4.36
CA ARG A 210 9.24 11.04 -3.53
C ARG A 210 8.70 9.66 -3.13
N TYR A 211 7.41 9.51 -2.85
CA TYR A 211 6.76 8.23 -2.56
C TYR A 211 6.85 7.26 -3.74
N LEU A 212 6.36 7.65 -4.91
CA LEU A 212 6.39 6.79 -6.10
C LEU A 212 7.82 6.45 -6.48
N SER A 213 8.70 7.46 -6.44
CA SER A 213 10.13 7.23 -6.64
C SER A 213 10.62 6.20 -5.63
N ALA A 214 10.30 6.32 -4.34
CA ALA A 214 10.73 5.40 -3.30
C ALA A 214 10.15 3.97 -3.36
N ALA A 215 9.17 3.69 -4.23
CA ALA A 215 8.48 2.41 -4.27
C ALA A 215 9.40 1.22 -4.61
N ASP A 216 9.21 0.12 -3.89
CA ASP A 216 9.82 -1.19 -4.16
C ASP A 216 8.94 -2.06 -5.05
N ALA A 217 7.64 -1.76 -5.12
CA ALA A 217 6.63 -2.42 -5.96
C ALA A 217 5.43 -1.50 -6.16
N VAL A 218 4.60 -1.80 -7.14
CA VAL A 218 3.36 -1.06 -7.42
C VAL A 218 2.17 -2.02 -7.50
N ILE A 219 1.04 -1.63 -6.92
CA ILE A 219 -0.27 -2.25 -7.12
C ILE A 219 -1.12 -1.23 -7.89
N PHE A 220 -1.49 -1.57 -9.12
CA PHE A 220 -2.47 -0.84 -9.90
C PHE A 220 -3.86 -1.44 -9.66
N LEU A 221 -4.80 -0.64 -9.18
CA LEU A 221 -6.21 -0.99 -9.11
C LEU A 221 -6.95 -0.39 -10.30
N LEU A 222 -7.66 -1.26 -11.00
CA LEU A 222 -8.49 -0.92 -12.15
C LEU A 222 -9.93 -1.23 -11.81
N ASP A 223 -10.81 -0.26 -12.03
CA ASP A 223 -12.24 -0.51 -12.00
C ASP A 223 -12.62 -1.18 -13.32
N PRO A 224 -13.06 -2.45 -13.32
CA PRO A 224 -13.40 -3.11 -14.55
C PRO A 224 -14.62 -2.46 -15.22
N LEU A 225 -15.50 -1.75 -14.50
CA LEU A 225 -16.64 -1.05 -15.09
C LEU A 225 -16.29 0.18 -15.92
N GLU A 226 -15.09 0.72 -15.76
CA GLU A 226 -14.60 1.83 -16.57
C GLU A 226 -13.91 1.32 -17.86
N LEU A 227 -13.79 -0.01 -18.05
CA LEU A 227 -13.25 -0.60 -19.27
C LEU A 227 -14.35 -0.72 -20.34
N PRO A 228 -14.09 -0.33 -21.60
CA PRO A 228 -15.13 -0.19 -22.63
C PRO A 228 -15.98 -1.44 -22.86
N GLY A 229 -15.35 -2.61 -23.02
CA GLY A 229 -16.06 -3.85 -23.30
C GLY A 229 -16.62 -4.57 -22.07
N ALA A 230 -16.28 -4.14 -20.86
CA ALA A 230 -16.75 -4.78 -19.63
C ALA A 230 -18.22 -4.43 -19.34
N GLN A 231 -18.62 -3.17 -19.60
CA GLN A 231 -20.02 -2.76 -19.45
C GLN A 231 -20.95 -3.49 -20.42
N ALA A 232 -20.47 -3.81 -21.63
CA ALA A 232 -21.25 -4.54 -22.63
C ALA A 232 -21.62 -5.95 -22.14
N ALA A 233 -20.76 -6.57 -21.32
CA ALA A 233 -20.96 -7.88 -20.70
C ALA A 233 -21.95 -7.87 -19.53
N LEU A 234 -22.39 -6.70 -19.06
CA LEU A 234 -23.40 -6.58 -18.00
C LEU A 234 -24.82 -6.67 -18.55
N SER A 235 -25.70 -7.29 -17.76
CA SER A 235 -27.14 -7.38 -18.04
C SER A 235 -27.95 -6.42 -17.15
N GLY A 236 -29.03 -5.84 -17.68
CA GLY A 236 -30.05 -5.14 -16.87
C GLY A 236 -29.54 -3.93 -16.06
N SER A 237 -29.90 -3.86 -14.77
CA SER A 237 -29.59 -2.75 -13.84
C SER A 237 -28.10 -2.54 -13.59
N ALA A 238 -27.24 -3.50 -13.94
CA ALA A 238 -25.79 -3.36 -13.86
C ALA A 238 -25.21 -2.43 -14.96
N ARG A 239 -25.87 -2.32 -16.13
CA ARG A 239 -25.48 -1.34 -17.18
C ARG A 239 -25.69 0.11 -16.75
N GLY A 240 -26.68 0.39 -15.91
CA GLY A 240 -26.97 1.75 -15.42
C GLY A 240 -25.98 2.27 -14.37
N ARG A 241 -25.10 1.41 -13.83
CA ARG A 241 -24.03 1.77 -12.89
C ARG A 241 -22.67 2.01 -13.57
N GLY A 242 -22.53 1.56 -14.81
CA GLY A 242 -21.42 1.98 -15.67
C GLY A 242 -21.53 3.47 -15.95
N GLY A 243 -20.44 4.21 -15.81
CA GLY A 243 -20.39 5.60 -16.26
C GLY A 243 -20.77 5.67 -17.74
N THR A 244 -21.40 6.77 -18.16
CA THR A 244 -21.58 7.08 -19.59
C THR A 244 -20.22 6.94 -20.27
N LEU A 245 -20.15 6.11 -21.32
CA LEU A 245 -18.99 6.00 -22.20
C LEU A 245 -18.76 7.38 -22.85
N ALA A 246 -18.08 8.26 -22.14
CA ALA A 246 -17.24 9.24 -22.79
C ALA A 246 -16.02 8.48 -23.32
N ASP A 247 -15.57 8.80 -24.53
CA ASP A 247 -14.36 8.25 -25.13
C ASP A 247 -13.08 8.38 -24.24
N ASP A 248 -13.17 9.12 -23.11
CA ASP A 248 -12.11 9.46 -22.15
C ASP A 248 -11.93 8.51 -20.93
N LEU A 249 -12.72 7.44 -20.72
CA LEU A 249 -12.57 6.64 -19.47
C LEU A 249 -11.48 5.57 -19.52
N LEU A 250 -11.27 4.93 -20.68
CA LEU A 250 -10.09 4.07 -20.87
C LEU A 250 -8.80 4.91 -20.85
N SER A 251 -8.86 6.16 -21.32
CA SER A 251 -7.72 7.07 -21.22
C SER A 251 -7.40 7.38 -19.76
N ASP A 252 -8.39 7.58 -18.89
CA ASP A 252 -8.14 7.86 -17.47
C ASP A 252 -7.33 6.77 -16.73
N GLN A 253 -7.69 5.49 -16.89
CA GLN A 253 -6.95 4.40 -16.22
C GLN A 253 -5.58 4.16 -16.87
N MET A 254 -5.52 4.18 -18.21
CA MET A 254 -4.27 4.03 -18.95
C MET A 254 -3.29 5.17 -18.65
N ASP A 255 -3.76 6.41 -18.59
CA ASP A 255 -2.96 7.60 -18.33
C ASP A 255 -2.33 7.53 -16.95
N VAL A 256 -3.05 7.04 -15.95
CA VAL A 256 -2.50 6.82 -14.61
C VAL A 256 -1.40 5.74 -14.65
N ILE A 257 -1.60 4.62 -15.35
CA ILE A 257 -0.58 3.58 -15.51
C ILE A 257 0.65 4.16 -16.22
N VAL A 258 0.47 4.81 -17.36
CA VAL A 258 1.54 5.37 -18.18
C VAL A 258 2.33 6.41 -17.40
N ARG A 259 1.64 7.36 -16.77
CA ARG A 259 2.29 8.43 -16.02
C ARG A 259 3.10 7.91 -14.84
N VAL A 260 2.55 6.97 -14.07
CA VAL A 260 3.29 6.36 -12.97
C VAL A 260 4.47 5.54 -13.50
N THR A 261 4.30 4.81 -14.60
CA THR A 261 5.37 4.05 -15.24
C THR A 261 6.53 4.96 -15.65
N GLU A 262 6.24 6.12 -16.24
CA GLU A 262 7.26 7.10 -16.63
C GLU A 262 7.96 7.74 -15.42
N LEU A 263 7.24 8.04 -14.34
CA LEU A 263 7.84 8.51 -13.08
C LEU A 263 8.79 7.48 -12.45
N LEU A 264 8.47 6.19 -12.61
CA LEU A 264 9.31 5.10 -12.11
C LEU A 264 10.53 4.86 -13.02
N ARG A 265 10.40 5.15 -14.32
CA ARG A 265 11.43 4.95 -15.35
C ARG A 265 12.65 5.83 -15.20
N GLU A 266 12.55 6.99 -14.54
CA GLU A 266 13.70 7.88 -14.28
C GLU A 266 14.90 7.17 -13.60
N ARG A 267 14.72 5.94 -13.10
CA ARG A 267 15.72 5.12 -12.42
C ARG A 267 16.33 3.99 -13.24
N ASP A 268 15.62 3.49 -14.25
CA ASP A 268 15.98 2.24 -14.94
C ASP A 268 16.16 2.49 -16.44
N LYS A 269 17.26 1.96 -17.00
CA LYS A 269 17.41 1.82 -18.46
C LYS A 269 16.67 0.56 -18.91
N GLY A 270 15.68 0.71 -19.78
CA GLY A 270 14.89 -0.40 -20.33
C GLY A 270 13.65 -0.76 -19.48
N ARG A 271 13.29 -2.05 -19.42
CA ARG A 271 12.14 -2.52 -18.61
C ARG A 271 12.40 -2.32 -17.12
N LEU A 272 11.41 -1.78 -16.41
CA LEU A 272 11.38 -1.56 -14.97
C LEU A 272 11.60 -2.86 -14.19
N ALA A 273 12.52 -2.84 -13.23
CA ALA A 273 12.82 -4.00 -12.40
C ALA A 273 11.85 -4.15 -11.22
N ILE A 274 11.18 -3.08 -10.82
CA ILE A 274 10.15 -3.12 -9.78
C ILE A 274 8.96 -3.97 -10.25
N PRO A 275 8.45 -4.90 -9.42
CA PRO A 275 7.28 -5.70 -9.77
C PRO A 275 5.99 -4.87 -9.75
N ALA A 276 5.10 -5.13 -10.70
CA ALA A 276 3.79 -4.50 -10.78
C ALA A 276 2.66 -5.54 -10.66
N ALA A 277 1.82 -5.41 -9.64
CA ALA A 277 0.57 -6.15 -9.54
C ALA A 277 -0.56 -5.30 -10.12
N VAL A 278 -1.35 -5.84 -11.04
CA VAL A 278 -2.47 -5.13 -11.66
C VAL A 278 -3.75 -5.88 -11.35
N ALA A 279 -4.64 -5.26 -10.58
CA ALA A 279 -5.83 -5.91 -10.06
C ALA A 279 -7.10 -5.23 -10.57
N LEU A 280 -8.00 -6.02 -11.16
CA LEU A 280 -9.39 -5.63 -11.33
C LEU A 280 -10.04 -5.64 -9.95
N SER A 281 -10.43 -4.47 -9.43
CA SER A 281 -10.72 -4.30 -8.00
C SER A 281 -12.18 -4.55 -7.59
N LYS A 282 -13.06 -4.74 -8.58
CA LYS A 282 -14.51 -4.93 -8.40
C LYS A 282 -15.06 -6.07 -9.26
N ILE A 283 -14.36 -7.20 -9.28
CA ILE A 283 -14.78 -8.35 -10.12
C ILE A 283 -16.12 -8.95 -9.70
N ASP A 284 -16.59 -8.65 -8.49
CA ASP A 284 -17.92 -9.04 -8.02
C ASP A 284 -19.04 -8.43 -8.87
N GLU A 285 -18.82 -7.25 -9.46
CA GLU A 285 -19.78 -6.60 -10.37
C GLU A 285 -19.98 -7.38 -11.68
N LEU A 286 -18.98 -8.20 -12.05
CA LEU A 286 -18.95 -8.96 -13.30
C LEU A 286 -19.04 -10.46 -13.07
N ARG A 287 -19.23 -10.90 -11.83
CA ARG A 287 -19.17 -12.32 -11.48
C ARG A 287 -20.21 -13.17 -12.23
N GLU A 288 -21.39 -12.62 -12.48
CA GLU A 288 -22.47 -13.32 -13.20
C GLU A 288 -22.23 -13.43 -14.71
N SER A 289 -21.42 -12.53 -15.29
CA SER A 289 -21.11 -12.55 -16.73
C SER A 289 -19.90 -13.42 -17.06
N MET A 290 -19.15 -13.89 -16.06
CA MET A 290 -18.02 -14.79 -16.24
C MET A 290 -18.47 -16.22 -16.51
N GLU A 291 -17.64 -16.97 -17.23
CA GLU A 291 -17.87 -18.40 -17.46
C GLU A 291 -17.84 -19.19 -16.15
N ARG A 292 -18.72 -20.19 -16.01
CA ARG A 292 -18.83 -21.04 -14.82
C ARG A 292 -17.50 -21.70 -14.39
N GLN A 293 -16.59 -21.95 -15.32
CA GLN A 293 -15.28 -22.58 -15.06
C GLN A 293 -14.15 -21.57 -14.85
N SER A 294 -14.45 -20.27 -14.82
CA SER A 294 -13.48 -19.21 -14.62
C SER A 294 -12.64 -19.44 -13.37
N ALA A 295 -11.32 -19.21 -13.48
CA ALA A 295 -10.42 -19.26 -12.32
C ALA A 295 -10.83 -18.26 -11.22
N LEU A 296 -11.49 -17.15 -11.60
CA LEU A 296 -12.06 -16.16 -10.69
C LEU A 296 -13.33 -16.63 -9.94
N HIS A 297 -13.76 -17.88 -10.14
CA HIS A 297 -14.76 -18.53 -9.29
C HIS A 297 -14.16 -19.47 -8.26
N ARG A 298 -12.86 -19.81 -8.38
CA ARG A 298 -12.18 -20.68 -7.42
C ARG A 298 -11.92 -19.91 -6.14
N THR A 299 -12.26 -20.51 -5.00
CA THR A 299 -11.89 -19.96 -3.70
C THR A 299 -10.45 -20.34 -3.40
N ARG A 300 -9.66 -19.39 -2.90
CA ARG A 300 -8.30 -19.65 -2.44
C ARG A 300 -8.31 -20.58 -1.22
N GLU A 301 -7.44 -21.57 -1.20
CA GLU A 301 -7.22 -22.40 -0.01
C GLU A 301 -6.24 -21.73 0.97
N PRO A 302 -6.51 -21.77 2.29
CA PRO A 302 -5.68 -21.13 3.29
C PRO A 302 -4.47 -22.00 3.65
N VAL A 303 -3.43 -21.96 2.82
CA VAL A 303 -2.30 -22.93 2.86
C VAL A 303 -1.00 -22.31 3.39
N GLY A 304 -1.04 -21.05 3.84
CA GLY A 304 0.11 -20.36 4.44
C GLY A 304 1.25 -20.07 3.46
N ALA A 305 1.01 -20.29 2.17
CA ALA A 305 1.91 -20.13 1.03
C ALA A 305 1.14 -19.56 -0.17
N LEU A 306 1.86 -19.12 -1.20
CA LEU A 306 1.27 -18.71 -2.47
C LEU A 306 1.11 -19.95 -3.37
N ASP A 307 -0.12 -20.28 -3.74
CA ASP A 307 -0.41 -21.28 -4.76
C ASP A 307 -0.09 -20.66 -6.14
N LEU A 308 0.95 -21.17 -6.79
CA LEU A 308 1.44 -20.65 -8.06
C LEU A 308 0.56 -21.07 -9.24
N ASP A 309 -0.09 -22.23 -9.17
CA ASP A 309 -0.93 -22.74 -10.26
C ASP A 309 -2.29 -22.04 -10.27
N ASP A 310 -2.89 -21.81 -9.10
CA ASP A 310 -4.09 -20.97 -8.98
C ASP A 310 -3.81 -19.53 -9.42
N ARG A 311 -2.67 -18.96 -9.01
CA ARG A 311 -2.24 -17.61 -9.43
C ARG A 311 -2.05 -17.52 -10.94
N GLU A 312 -1.43 -18.52 -11.56
CA GLU A 312 -1.24 -18.58 -13.01
C GLU A 312 -2.57 -18.71 -13.76
N ALA A 313 -3.51 -19.50 -13.24
CA ALA A 313 -4.85 -19.62 -13.81
C ALA A 313 -5.65 -18.31 -13.72
N VAL A 314 -5.60 -17.61 -12.58
CA VAL A 314 -6.26 -16.31 -12.40
C VAL A 314 -5.67 -15.25 -13.32
N ASP A 315 -4.34 -15.21 -13.45
CA ASP A 315 -3.64 -14.26 -14.31
C ASP A 315 -4.02 -14.42 -15.79
N GLU A 316 -4.07 -15.66 -16.29
CA GLU A 316 -4.50 -15.94 -17.65
C GLU A 316 -5.99 -15.63 -17.85
N GLN A 317 -6.83 -15.93 -16.87
CA GLN A 317 -8.25 -15.56 -16.90
C GLN A 317 -8.45 -14.05 -17.00
N VAL A 318 -7.72 -13.26 -16.21
CA VAL A 318 -7.80 -11.80 -16.24
C VAL A 318 -7.24 -11.27 -17.56
N ARG A 319 -6.16 -11.86 -18.09
CA ARG A 319 -5.63 -11.52 -19.42
C ARG A 319 -6.67 -11.72 -20.51
N ALA A 320 -7.36 -12.86 -20.51
CA ALA A 320 -8.43 -13.16 -21.46
C ALA A 320 -9.59 -12.15 -21.35
N LEU A 321 -10.00 -11.78 -20.12
CA LEU A 321 -11.02 -10.76 -19.89
C LEU A 321 -10.60 -9.39 -20.43
N LEU A 322 -9.35 -8.96 -20.22
CA LEU A 322 -8.84 -7.71 -20.77
C LEU A 322 -8.88 -7.70 -22.31
N GLN A 323 -8.56 -8.82 -22.96
CA GLN A 323 -8.68 -8.94 -24.42
C GLN A 323 -10.16 -8.87 -24.86
N GLN A 324 -11.03 -9.62 -24.20
CA GLN A 324 -12.48 -9.64 -24.48
C GLN A 324 -13.10 -8.25 -24.33
N TRP A 325 -12.66 -7.46 -23.34
CA TRP A 325 -13.17 -6.13 -23.07
C TRP A 325 -12.49 -5.01 -23.86
N GLN A 326 -11.72 -5.38 -24.90
CA GLN A 326 -10.97 -4.44 -25.75
C GLN A 326 -9.95 -3.59 -24.96
N ALA A 327 -9.55 -4.05 -23.77
CA ALA A 327 -8.56 -3.45 -22.89
C ALA A 327 -7.18 -4.11 -22.99
N GLY A 328 -6.94 -4.94 -24.02
CA GLY A 328 -5.67 -5.65 -24.25
C GLY A 328 -4.45 -4.74 -24.46
N MET A 329 -4.65 -3.43 -24.63
CA MET A 329 -3.54 -2.46 -24.62
C MET A 329 -2.85 -2.35 -23.25
N ILE A 330 -3.57 -2.57 -22.14
CA ILE A 330 -3.00 -2.56 -20.78
C ILE A 330 -1.93 -3.63 -20.66
N ASP A 331 -2.28 -4.89 -20.98
CA ASP A 331 -1.36 -6.04 -20.90
C ASP A 331 -0.16 -5.86 -21.83
N ARG A 332 -0.39 -5.40 -23.07
CA ARG A 332 0.69 -5.08 -24.03
C ARG A 332 1.64 -4.02 -23.49
N TYR A 333 1.11 -2.92 -22.95
CA TYR A 333 1.94 -1.85 -22.36
C TYR A 333 2.76 -2.38 -21.19
N LEU A 334 2.13 -3.08 -20.23
CA LEU A 334 2.81 -3.64 -19.07
C LEU A 334 3.94 -4.61 -19.46
N SER A 335 3.70 -5.49 -20.43
CA SER A 335 4.71 -6.44 -20.93
C SER A 335 5.94 -5.75 -21.53
N GLN A 336 5.76 -4.58 -22.15
CA GLN A 336 6.84 -3.79 -22.73
C GLN A 336 7.59 -2.96 -21.68
N GLN A 337 6.92 -2.56 -20.60
CA GLN A 337 7.51 -1.64 -19.62
C GLN A 337 8.04 -2.30 -18.35
N TYR A 338 7.45 -3.40 -17.88
CA TYR A 338 7.83 -4.06 -16.63
C TYR A 338 8.49 -5.41 -16.90
N ARG A 339 9.60 -5.72 -16.24
CA ARG A 339 10.23 -7.06 -16.31
C ARG A 339 9.35 -8.14 -15.70
N ASP A 340 8.56 -7.74 -14.72
CA ASP A 340 7.75 -8.62 -13.92
C ASP A 340 6.45 -7.92 -13.54
N TYR A 341 5.35 -8.47 -14.03
CA TYR A 341 4.01 -8.03 -13.65
C TYR A 341 3.08 -9.24 -13.57
N ALA A 342 2.01 -9.10 -12.80
CA ALA A 342 0.99 -10.12 -12.66
C ALA A 342 -0.41 -9.48 -12.61
N LEU A 343 -1.39 -10.18 -13.16
CA LEU A 343 -2.78 -9.77 -13.25
C LEU A 343 -3.61 -10.49 -12.17
N PHE A 344 -4.52 -9.76 -11.55
CA PHE A 344 -5.34 -10.23 -10.44
C PHE A 344 -6.80 -9.77 -10.61
N GLY A 345 -7.72 -10.51 -9.99
CA GLY A 345 -9.11 -10.12 -9.83
C GLY A 345 -9.50 -10.23 -8.38
N LEU A 346 -10.03 -9.15 -7.80
CA LEU A 346 -10.40 -9.08 -6.40
C LEU A 346 -11.65 -8.23 -6.18
N SER A 347 -12.26 -8.40 -5.02
CA SER A 347 -13.32 -7.51 -4.52
C SER A 347 -13.09 -7.24 -3.05
N ALA A 348 -12.95 -5.97 -2.68
CA ALA A 348 -12.75 -5.58 -1.29
C ALA A 348 -14.01 -5.81 -0.44
N LEU A 349 -15.19 -5.49 -0.97
CA LEU A 349 -16.44 -5.65 -0.24
C LEU A 349 -17.04 -7.05 -0.39
N GLY A 350 -16.76 -7.73 -1.52
CA GLY A 350 -17.32 -9.03 -1.86
C GLY A 350 -18.71 -8.99 -2.48
N THR A 351 -19.38 -7.85 -2.37
CA THR A 351 -20.71 -7.59 -2.89
C THR A 351 -20.83 -6.13 -3.29
N VAL A 352 -21.60 -5.87 -4.34
CA VAL A 352 -21.90 -4.52 -4.82
C VAL A 352 -22.73 -3.78 -3.77
N PRO A 353 -22.26 -2.63 -3.25
CA PRO A 353 -22.99 -1.88 -2.24
C PRO A 353 -24.23 -1.19 -2.81
N GLU A 354 -25.25 -1.01 -1.96
CA GLU A 354 -26.43 -0.19 -2.26
C GLU A 354 -26.21 1.23 -1.73
N GLY A 355 -26.04 2.19 -2.63
CA GLY A 355 -25.80 3.59 -2.26
C GLY A 355 -24.48 3.79 -1.53
N ARG A 356 -24.53 4.37 -0.32
CA ARG A 356 -23.34 4.68 0.51
C ARG A 356 -23.16 3.73 1.71
N THR A 357 -23.91 2.65 1.76
CA THR A 357 -23.89 1.70 2.87
C THR A 357 -23.28 0.37 2.47
N VAL A 358 -22.54 -0.22 3.41
CA VAL A 358 -22.06 -1.60 3.30
C VAL A 358 -23.25 -2.55 3.35
N ALA A 359 -23.16 -3.68 2.64
CA ALA A 359 -24.21 -4.70 2.65
C ALA A 359 -24.50 -5.21 4.06
N ARG A 360 -25.78 -5.44 4.38
CA ARG A 360 -26.20 -5.95 5.71
C ARG A 360 -25.61 -7.33 6.05
N SER A 361 -25.22 -8.10 5.04
CA SER A 361 -24.53 -9.39 5.19
C SER A 361 -23.08 -9.27 5.68
N GLY A 362 -22.59 -8.04 5.85
CA GLY A 362 -21.20 -7.74 6.18
C GLY A 362 -20.27 -7.76 4.97
N ILE A 363 -19.01 -7.39 5.23
CA ILE A 363 -17.93 -7.37 4.24
C ILE A 363 -17.39 -8.80 4.08
N ARG A 364 -17.32 -9.29 2.83
CA ARG A 364 -16.85 -10.65 2.51
C ARG A 364 -15.79 -10.58 1.41
N PRO A 365 -14.57 -10.13 1.73
CA PRO A 365 -13.56 -9.86 0.73
C PRO A 365 -13.27 -11.10 -0.11
N TYR A 366 -13.03 -10.90 -1.40
CA TYR A 366 -12.68 -11.96 -2.33
C TYR A 366 -11.32 -11.68 -2.92
N ARG A 367 -10.35 -12.56 -2.65
CA ARG A 367 -8.97 -12.51 -3.18
C ARG A 367 -8.25 -11.17 -2.95
N ILE A 368 -8.65 -10.43 -1.91
CA ILE A 368 -8.13 -9.09 -1.61
C ILE A 368 -6.62 -9.12 -1.30
N GLU A 369 -6.14 -10.23 -0.76
CA GLU A 369 -4.76 -10.45 -0.37
C GLU A 369 -3.84 -10.84 -1.54
N ASP A 370 -4.37 -11.37 -2.64
CA ASP A 370 -3.59 -12.01 -3.72
C ASP A 370 -2.46 -11.11 -4.28
N PRO A 371 -2.69 -9.81 -4.60
CA PRO A 371 -1.63 -8.93 -5.07
C PRO A 371 -0.48 -8.79 -4.05
N LEU A 372 -0.81 -8.64 -2.77
CA LEU A 372 0.19 -8.51 -1.72
C LEU A 372 0.91 -9.83 -1.48
N LEU A 373 0.21 -10.98 -1.48
CA LEU A 373 0.85 -12.28 -1.32
C LEU A 373 1.86 -12.55 -2.44
N TRP A 374 1.52 -12.20 -3.68
CA TRP A 374 2.45 -12.26 -4.79
C TRP A 374 3.66 -11.35 -4.58
N LEU A 375 3.46 -10.10 -4.15
CA LEU A 375 4.58 -9.21 -3.82
C LEU A 375 5.45 -9.74 -2.67
N LEU A 376 4.86 -10.32 -1.63
CA LEU A 376 5.58 -10.97 -0.54
C LEU A 376 6.41 -12.16 -1.06
N TYR A 377 5.89 -12.93 -2.00
CA TYR A 377 6.64 -13.99 -2.69
C TYR A 377 7.82 -13.40 -3.49
N ARG A 378 7.61 -12.32 -4.26
CA ARG A 378 8.69 -11.61 -4.98
C ARG A 378 9.76 -11.06 -4.04
N PHE A 379 9.37 -10.62 -2.85
CA PHE A 379 10.27 -10.16 -1.80
C PHE A 379 10.91 -11.30 -0.99
N ARG A 380 10.64 -12.56 -1.34
CA ARG A 380 11.13 -13.77 -0.64
C ARG A 380 10.71 -13.84 0.83
N MET A 381 9.48 -13.43 1.11
CA MET A 381 8.85 -13.47 2.43
C MET A 381 7.69 -14.46 2.53
N LEU A 382 7.18 -14.88 1.37
CA LEU A 382 6.22 -15.96 1.23
C LEU A 382 6.80 -17.02 0.32
N ASP A 383 6.55 -18.29 0.63
CA ASP A 383 6.97 -19.41 -0.21
C ASP A 383 5.89 -19.66 -1.28
N GLY A 384 6.32 -20.16 -2.44
CA GLY A 384 5.42 -20.58 -3.52
C GLY A 384 5.32 -22.09 -3.56
N ILE A 385 4.11 -22.61 -3.77
CA ILE A 385 3.84 -24.05 -3.97
C ILE A 385 3.15 -24.28 -5.31
N ARG A 386 3.36 -25.46 -5.90
CA ARG A 386 2.64 -25.97 -7.07
C ARG A 386 1.91 -27.26 -6.70
N ARG A 387 0.76 -27.52 -7.30
CA ARG A 387 -0.18 -28.58 -6.93
C ARG A 387 -0.69 -29.35 -8.13
#